data_AF-A0A351KC04-F1
#
_entry.id   AF-A0A351KC04-F1
#
_cell.length_a   1.000
_cell.length_b   1.000
_cell.length_c   1.000
_cell.angle_alpha   90.00
_cell.angle_beta   90.00
_cell.angle_gamma   90.00
#
_symmetry.space_group_name_H-M   'P 1'
#
loop_
_entity.id
_entity.type
_entity.pdbx_description
1 polymer ?
#
loop_
_entity_poly.entity_id
_entity_poly.type
_entity_poly.pdbx_seq_one_letter_code
_entity_poly.pdbx_strand_id
1 'polypeptide(L)'
;VQFHPEVHHTPCGQDLLRRFVLDVCGCAGDWTMSSVIESSVAAIREQVGDGRAICGLSGGVDSAVAAALVHEAIGDQLTCVLVDTGLMRSGEGEQVVEAFQKTQGIELIHVQAAERFFQKLVGVTDPEEKRKAIGELFIRIFEDAAAGIADAHFLVQGTLYPDVIESGTKDAAKIKSHHNVGGLPEDMDFLLVEPLRNLFKDEVRSVGSELGLPDEIVWRQPFPGPGLGVRIIGEVTPETVSVLQAADSIVREEISAAGLEREIWQAFAVLPDIRSVGVMGDERTYARPIIIRAVTSEDAMTADWARLPYDLLEKMSSRIINEVDGVNRVAYDITSKPPGTIEWE
;
A
#
# COMPACT_ATOMS: atom_id res chain seq x y z
N VAL A 1 -16.88 7.75 -32.56
CA VAL A 1 -17.01 6.34 -33.02
C VAL A 1 -18.14 5.67 -32.24
N GLN A 2 -18.77 4.61 -32.76
CA GLN A 2 -19.86 3.87 -32.07
C GLN A 2 -19.33 2.60 -31.34
N PHE A 3 -18.08 2.66 -30.89
CA PHE A 3 -17.37 1.62 -30.13
C PHE A 3 -16.39 2.30 -29.17
N HIS A 4 -15.83 1.55 -28.22
CA HIS A 4 -14.90 2.04 -27.20
C HIS A 4 -13.44 1.83 -27.66
N PRO A 5 -12.72 2.85 -28.14
CA PRO A 5 -11.32 2.71 -28.55
C PRO A 5 -10.35 2.55 -27.37
N GLU A 6 -10.77 2.86 -26.15
CA GLU A 6 -9.97 2.80 -24.93
C GLU A 6 -9.77 1.39 -24.37
N VAL A 7 -10.66 0.44 -24.70
CA VAL A 7 -10.61 -0.92 -24.15
C VAL A 7 -9.63 -1.82 -24.93
N HIS A 8 -8.93 -2.70 -24.23
CA HIS A 8 -8.00 -3.68 -24.82
C HIS A 8 -8.65 -4.59 -25.88
N HIS A 9 -9.96 -4.80 -25.79
CA HIS A 9 -10.74 -5.59 -26.75
C HIS A 9 -10.84 -4.95 -28.14
N THR A 10 -10.50 -3.68 -28.29
CA THR A 10 -10.50 -2.99 -29.59
C THR A 10 -9.09 -3.02 -30.18
N PRO A 11 -8.81 -3.88 -31.19
CA PRO A 11 -7.51 -3.91 -31.84
C PRO A 11 -7.19 -2.53 -32.43
N CYS A 12 -5.97 -2.04 -32.23
CA CYS A 12 -5.53 -0.70 -32.64
C CYS A 12 -6.35 0.47 -32.04
N GLY A 13 -7.13 0.24 -30.97
CA GLY A 13 -7.91 1.30 -30.31
C GLY A 13 -7.02 2.43 -29.78
N GLN A 14 -5.89 2.07 -29.16
CA GLN A 14 -4.87 3.02 -28.70
C GLN A 14 -4.23 3.82 -29.86
N ASP A 15 -3.98 3.18 -31.00
CA ASP A 15 -3.45 3.89 -32.18
C ASP A 15 -4.46 4.94 -32.71
N LEU A 16 -5.76 4.63 -32.65
CA LEU A 16 -6.82 5.55 -33.04
C LEU A 16 -6.88 6.75 -32.08
N LEU A 17 -6.83 6.52 -30.76
CA LEU A 17 -6.78 7.58 -29.76
C LEU A 17 -5.53 8.44 -29.93
N ARG A 18 -4.37 7.82 -30.10
CA ARG A 18 -3.10 8.51 -30.36
C ARG A 18 -3.19 9.41 -31.59
N ARG A 19 -3.69 8.89 -32.71
CA ARG A 19 -3.89 9.67 -33.95
C ARG A 19 -4.84 10.84 -33.73
N PHE A 20 -5.93 10.64 -32.99
CA PHE A 20 -6.87 11.72 -32.70
C PHE A 20 -6.21 12.83 -31.87
N VAL A 21 -5.53 12.49 -30.78
CA VAL A 21 -4.90 13.45 -29.87
C VAL A 21 -3.74 14.19 -30.56
N LEU A 22 -2.83 13.48 -31.21
CA LEU A 22 -1.61 14.07 -31.78
C LEU A 22 -1.84 14.69 -33.17
N ASP A 23 -2.47 13.95 -34.08
CA ASP A 23 -2.54 14.37 -35.49
C ASP A 23 -3.77 15.26 -35.78
N VAL A 24 -4.91 14.98 -35.14
CA VAL A 24 -6.17 15.71 -35.40
C VAL A 24 -6.32 16.91 -34.49
N CYS A 25 -6.15 16.73 -33.18
CA CYS A 25 -6.21 17.82 -32.20
C CYS A 25 -4.93 18.66 -32.15
N GLY A 26 -3.81 18.13 -32.65
CA GLY A 26 -2.53 18.84 -32.66
C GLY A 26 -1.89 18.98 -31.28
N CYS A 27 -2.22 18.11 -30.33
CA CYS A 27 -1.59 18.12 -29.01
C CYS A 27 -0.09 17.75 -29.15
N ALA A 28 0.77 18.46 -28.41
CA ALA A 28 2.22 18.32 -28.54
C ALA A 28 2.77 17.00 -27.97
N GLY A 29 2.03 16.34 -27.08
CA GLY A 29 2.53 15.16 -26.35
C GLY A 29 3.61 15.54 -25.33
N ASP A 30 3.48 16.73 -24.74
CA ASP A 30 4.37 17.31 -23.74
C ASP A 30 4.15 16.76 -22.34
N TRP A 31 3.12 15.94 -22.12
CA TRP A 31 2.92 15.19 -20.88
C TRP A 31 3.88 13.99 -20.81
N THR A 32 5.09 14.25 -20.33
CA THR A 32 6.11 13.25 -20.01
C THR A 32 6.36 13.20 -18.52
N MET A 33 6.87 12.09 -17.98
CA MET A 33 7.11 12.00 -16.53
C MET A 33 8.18 13.00 -16.07
N SER A 34 9.17 13.29 -16.91
CA SER A 34 10.18 14.32 -16.62
C SER A 34 9.56 15.73 -16.56
N SER A 35 8.68 16.10 -17.51
CA SER A 35 7.99 17.39 -17.46
C SER A 35 7.01 17.49 -16.29
N VAL A 36 6.36 16.37 -15.92
CA VAL A 36 5.51 16.28 -14.74
C VAL A 36 6.35 16.56 -13.48
N ILE A 37 7.49 15.91 -13.33
CA ILE A 37 8.42 16.15 -12.22
C ILE A 37 8.83 17.62 -12.16
N GLU A 38 9.31 18.20 -13.27
CA GLU A 38 9.74 19.61 -13.32
C GLU A 38 8.62 20.59 -12.91
N SER A 39 7.42 20.40 -13.46
CA SER A 39 6.26 21.24 -13.16
C SER A 39 5.77 21.10 -11.71
N SER A 40 5.75 19.88 -11.19
CA SER A 40 5.39 19.60 -9.80
C SER A 40 6.41 20.20 -8.83
N VAL A 41 7.71 20.06 -9.12
CA VAL A 41 8.78 20.68 -8.32
C VAL A 41 8.62 22.20 -8.26
N ALA A 42 8.34 22.84 -9.39
CA ALA A 42 8.10 24.28 -9.43
C ALA A 42 6.87 24.70 -8.60
N ALA A 43 5.76 23.97 -8.74
CA ALA A 43 4.54 24.24 -7.99
C ALA A 43 4.71 24.03 -6.48
N ILE A 44 5.42 22.98 -6.06
CA ILE A 44 5.71 22.70 -4.65
C ILE A 44 6.58 23.82 -4.05
N ARG A 45 7.62 24.28 -4.78
CA ARG A 45 8.47 25.40 -4.33
C ARG A 45 7.68 26.68 -4.16
N GLU A 46 6.78 26.98 -5.10
CA GLU A 46 5.91 28.17 -5.00
C GLU A 46 4.93 28.05 -3.83
N GLN A 47 4.34 26.88 -3.61
CA GLN A 47 3.37 26.64 -2.54
C GLN A 47 4.00 26.69 -1.15
N VAL A 48 5.13 26.00 -0.97
CA VAL A 48 5.78 25.82 0.34
C VAL A 48 6.67 27.01 0.71
N GLY A 49 7.34 27.62 -0.28
CA GLY A 49 8.28 28.70 -0.05
C GLY A 49 9.38 28.31 0.93
N ASP A 50 9.59 29.14 1.96
CA ASP A 50 10.56 28.88 3.05
C ASP A 50 9.96 28.05 4.22
N GLY A 51 8.72 27.56 4.09
CA GLY A 51 8.05 26.76 5.12
C GLY A 51 8.58 25.33 5.22
N ARG A 52 8.16 24.60 6.26
CA ARG A 52 8.47 23.17 6.42
C ARG A 52 7.26 22.29 6.13
N ALA A 53 7.54 21.11 5.58
CA ALA A 53 6.54 20.11 5.26
C ALA A 53 6.82 18.80 6.00
N ILE A 54 5.75 18.11 6.39
CA ILE A 54 5.82 16.77 6.99
C ILE A 54 5.15 15.78 6.04
N CYS A 55 5.76 14.61 5.86
CA CYS A 55 5.15 13.50 5.12
C CYS A 55 5.04 12.25 5.99
N GLY A 56 3.84 11.65 6.04
CA GLY A 56 3.65 10.33 6.63
C GLY A 56 4.02 9.22 5.63
N LEU A 57 5.08 8.48 5.92
CA LEU A 57 5.46 7.30 5.14
C LEU A 57 4.67 6.09 5.62
N SER A 58 3.84 5.55 4.74
CA SER A 58 3.06 4.34 5.00
C SER A 58 3.75 3.04 4.56
N GLY A 59 4.92 3.14 3.91
CA GLY A 59 5.61 2.02 3.26
C GLY A 59 5.05 1.65 1.86
N GLY A 60 3.99 2.33 1.43
CA GLY A 60 3.44 2.21 0.07
C GLY A 60 4.16 3.09 -0.96
N VAL A 61 3.98 2.76 -2.24
CA VAL A 61 4.60 3.50 -3.35
C VAL A 61 4.18 4.98 -3.40
N ASP A 62 2.91 5.30 -3.11
CA ASP A 62 2.40 6.67 -3.31
C ASP A 62 3.02 7.66 -2.31
N SER A 63 3.07 7.28 -1.03
CA SER A 63 3.72 8.12 -0.01
C SER A 63 5.22 8.22 -0.25
N ALA A 64 5.86 7.16 -0.74
CA ALA A 64 7.28 7.19 -1.07
C ALA A 64 7.60 8.11 -2.27
N VAL A 65 6.82 8.03 -3.35
CA VAL A 65 7.00 8.90 -4.52
C VAL A 65 6.66 10.35 -4.19
N ALA A 66 5.60 10.60 -3.41
CA ALA A 66 5.27 11.94 -2.94
C ALA A 66 6.40 12.54 -2.09
N ALA A 67 6.96 11.77 -1.16
CA ALA A 67 8.09 12.20 -0.34
C ALA A 67 9.33 12.51 -1.20
N ALA A 68 9.68 11.63 -2.13
CA ALA A 68 10.81 11.84 -3.04
C ALA A 68 10.63 13.10 -3.91
N LEU A 69 9.44 13.31 -4.47
CA LEU A 69 9.13 14.46 -5.31
C LEU A 69 9.14 15.78 -4.52
N VAL A 70 8.61 15.79 -3.29
CA VAL A 70 8.68 16.97 -2.42
C VAL A 70 10.13 17.22 -1.97
N HIS A 71 10.90 16.17 -1.67
CA HIS A 71 12.31 16.34 -1.31
C HIS A 71 13.13 16.95 -2.46
N GLU A 72 12.91 16.53 -3.70
CA GLU A 72 13.54 17.15 -4.89
C GLU A 72 13.20 18.66 -4.98
N ALA A 73 12.00 19.04 -4.51
CA ALA A 73 11.55 20.42 -4.53
C ALA A 73 12.16 21.27 -3.41
N ILE A 74 12.12 20.81 -2.15
CA ILE A 74 12.40 21.63 -0.96
C ILE A 74 13.52 21.08 -0.06
N GLY A 75 14.16 19.97 -0.43
CA GLY A 75 15.30 19.38 0.27
C GLY A 75 15.02 19.14 1.76
N ASP A 76 15.87 19.74 2.60
CA ASP A 76 15.87 19.62 4.06
C ASP A 76 14.66 20.28 4.75
N GLN A 77 13.78 20.96 4.01
CA GLN A 77 12.51 21.47 4.53
C GLN A 77 11.47 20.36 4.72
N LEU A 78 11.72 19.17 4.17
CA LEU A 78 10.86 18.00 4.32
C LEU A 78 11.36 17.09 5.45
N THR A 79 10.49 16.82 6.42
CA THR A 79 10.70 15.76 7.41
C THR A 79 9.69 14.64 7.19
N CYS A 80 10.17 13.41 7.02
CA CYS A 80 9.32 12.24 6.89
C CYS A 80 9.12 11.56 8.25
N VAL A 81 7.92 11.02 8.49
CA VAL A 81 7.59 10.24 9.69
C VAL A 81 7.12 8.87 9.24
N LEU A 82 7.83 7.83 9.66
CA LEU A 82 7.42 6.43 9.53
C LEU A 82 6.93 5.94 10.89
N VAL A 83 5.66 5.56 10.98
CA VAL A 83 5.10 4.95 12.20
C VAL A 83 5.07 3.44 12.01
N ASP A 84 5.96 2.74 12.71
CA ASP A 84 5.96 1.29 12.78
C ASP A 84 4.85 0.84 13.73
N THR A 85 3.75 0.38 13.14
CA THR A 85 2.55 -0.04 13.86
C THR A 85 2.69 -1.43 14.47
N GLY A 86 3.76 -2.16 14.17
CA GLY A 86 3.87 -3.60 14.44
C GLY A 86 2.98 -4.46 13.55
N LEU A 87 2.12 -3.87 12.71
CA LEU A 87 1.22 -4.56 11.78
C LEU A 87 1.74 -4.52 10.33
N MET A 88 3.02 -4.21 10.15
CA MET A 88 3.68 -4.19 8.84
C MET A 88 4.17 -5.59 8.44
N ARG A 89 4.63 -5.76 7.20
CA ARG A 89 5.27 -7.02 6.77
C ARG A 89 6.62 -7.19 7.47
N SER A 90 7.09 -8.43 7.57
CA SER A 90 8.40 -8.73 8.15
C SER A 90 9.52 -7.94 7.45
N GLY A 91 10.33 -7.22 8.23
CA GLY A 91 11.45 -6.40 7.75
C GLY A 91 11.05 -5.13 6.99
N GLU A 92 9.77 -4.79 6.87
CA GLU A 92 9.32 -3.69 6.02
C GLU A 92 9.75 -2.31 6.54
N GLY A 93 9.61 -2.07 7.84
CA GLY A 93 10.04 -0.80 8.46
C GLY A 93 11.53 -0.55 8.25
N GLU A 94 12.36 -1.57 8.48
CA GLU A 94 13.81 -1.50 8.27
C GLU A 94 14.17 -1.23 6.80
N GLN A 95 13.53 -1.92 5.85
CA GLN A 95 13.74 -1.69 4.42
C GLN A 95 13.39 -0.26 3.99
N VAL A 96 12.29 0.30 4.51
CA VAL A 96 11.90 1.69 4.22
C VAL A 96 12.94 2.65 4.81
N VAL A 97 13.36 2.45 6.06
CA VAL A 97 14.39 3.27 6.70
C VAL A 97 15.69 3.24 5.90
N GLU A 98 16.15 2.04 5.53
CA GLU A 98 17.38 1.88 4.75
C GLU A 98 17.28 2.55 3.38
N ALA A 99 16.16 2.38 2.67
CA ALA A 99 16.00 2.95 1.33
C ALA A 99 16.01 4.49 1.37
N PHE A 100 15.33 5.11 2.32
CA PHE A 100 15.27 6.57 2.45
C PHE A 100 16.60 7.16 2.94
N GLN A 101 17.27 6.51 3.89
CA GLN A 101 18.57 6.95 4.40
C GLN A 101 19.70 6.80 3.37
N LYS A 102 19.74 5.69 2.62
CA LYS A 102 20.81 5.41 1.65
C LYS A 102 20.69 6.22 0.36
N THR A 103 19.46 6.50 -0.09
CA THR A 103 19.23 6.97 -1.47
C THR A 103 19.03 8.48 -1.57
N GLN A 104 18.45 9.13 -0.56
CA GLN A 104 18.00 10.52 -0.71
C GLN A 104 18.41 11.47 0.42
N GLY A 105 18.97 10.99 1.53
CA GLY A 105 19.37 11.88 2.64
C GLY A 105 18.20 12.61 3.32
N ILE A 106 16.97 12.13 3.09
CA ILE A 106 15.75 12.65 3.68
C ILE A 106 15.78 12.45 5.19
N GLU A 107 15.45 13.49 5.95
CA GLU A 107 15.24 13.38 7.39
C GLU A 107 14.04 12.46 7.67
N LEU A 108 14.30 11.35 8.35
CA LEU A 108 13.29 10.34 8.67
C LEU A 108 13.20 10.12 10.18
N ILE A 109 12.03 10.44 10.74
CA ILE A 109 11.67 10.09 12.11
C ILE A 109 10.99 8.73 12.08
N HIS A 110 11.65 7.73 12.65
CA HIS A 110 11.11 6.38 12.77
C HIS A 110 10.50 6.19 14.17
N VAL A 111 9.18 6.11 14.24
CA VAL A 111 8.42 5.94 15.48
C VAL A 111 8.05 4.47 15.67
N GLN A 112 8.62 3.85 16.70
CA GLN A 112 8.31 2.48 17.11
C GLN A 112 7.06 2.48 18.00
N ALA A 113 5.92 2.03 17.47
CA ALA A 113 4.62 2.13 18.14
C ALA A 113 3.88 0.80 18.32
N ALA A 114 4.49 -0.33 17.95
CA ALA A 114 3.88 -1.67 17.99
C ALA A 114 3.13 -1.97 19.31
N GLU A 115 3.74 -1.69 20.46
CA GLU A 115 3.11 -1.92 21.77
C GLU A 115 1.81 -1.13 21.96
N ARG A 116 1.77 0.14 21.53
CA ARG A 116 0.56 0.98 21.61
C ARG A 116 -0.57 0.39 20.77
N PHE A 117 -0.25 -0.11 19.56
CA PHE A 117 -1.23 -0.74 18.68
C PHE A 117 -1.76 -2.05 19.26
N PHE A 118 -0.88 -2.91 19.77
CA PHE A 118 -1.31 -4.16 20.41
C PHE A 118 -2.20 -3.90 21.62
N GLN A 119 -1.85 -2.93 22.47
CA GLN A 119 -2.69 -2.55 23.62
C GLN A 119 -4.06 -2.03 23.19
N LYS A 120 -4.13 -1.22 22.11
CA LYS A 120 -5.39 -0.67 21.59
C LYS A 120 -6.29 -1.75 20.96
N LEU A 121 -5.72 -2.85 20.48
CA LEU A 121 -6.42 -3.93 19.78
C LEU A 121 -6.83 -5.11 20.67
N VAL A 122 -6.48 -5.10 21.97
CA VAL A 122 -6.87 -6.15 22.91
C VAL A 122 -8.39 -6.34 22.92
N GLY A 123 -8.83 -7.57 22.67
CA GLY A 123 -10.24 -7.96 22.63
C GLY A 123 -11.04 -7.42 21.44
N VAL A 124 -10.43 -6.67 20.52
CA VAL A 124 -11.11 -6.15 19.33
C VAL A 124 -11.10 -7.22 18.24
N THR A 125 -12.29 -7.65 17.83
CA THR A 125 -12.47 -8.70 16.82
C THR A 125 -13.29 -8.23 15.62
N ASP A 126 -14.12 -7.20 15.79
CA ASP A 126 -14.88 -6.62 14.70
C ASP A 126 -13.96 -5.87 13.70
N PRO A 127 -14.01 -6.18 12.40
CA PRO A 127 -13.16 -5.56 11.38
C PRO A 127 -13.25 -4.03 11.31
N GLU A 128 -14.45 -3.47 11.43
CA GLU A 128 -14.67 -2.02 11.35
C GLU A 128 -14.13 -1.32 12.59
N GLU A 129 -14.34 -1.91 13.77
CA GLU A 129 -13.73 -1.42 15.01
C GLU A 129 -12.20 -1.48 14.95
N LYS A 130 -11.62 -2.57 14.40
CA LYS A 130 -10.17 -2.68 14.19
C LYS A 130 -9.65 -1.58 13.28
N ARG A 131 -10.29 -1.38 12.12
CA ARG A 131 -9.93 -0.33 11.14
C ARG A 131 -9.95 1.06 11.80
N LYS A 132 -11.02 1.38 12.53
CA LYS A 132 -11.16 2.65 13.24
C LYS A 132 -10.12 2.83 14.33
N ALA A 133 -9.88 1.81 15.15
CA ALA A 133 -8.91 1.85 16.25
C ALA A 133 -7.48 2.06 15.74
N ILE A 134 -7.10 1.37 14.66
CA ILE A 134 -5.77 1.51 14.03
C ILE A 134 -5.63 2.90 13.41
N GLY A 135 -6.62 3.35 12.64
CA GLY A 135 -6.60 4.66 11.99
C GLY A 135 -6.48 5.81 13.00
N GLU A 136 -7.33 5.81 14.03
CA GLU A 136 -7.32 6.83 15.09
C GLU A 136 -5.97 6.87 15.83
N LEU A 137 -5.45 5.72 16.24
CA LEU A 137 -4.18 5.65 16.96
C LEU A 137 -3.00 6.09 16.09
N PHE A 138 -3.00 5.72 14.81
CA PHE A 138 -1.97 6.16 13.86
C PHE A 138 -1.93 7.69 13.76
N ILE A 139 -3.09 8.33 13.61
CA ILE A 139 -3.19 9.79 13.54
C ILE A 139 -2.63 10.44 14.80
N ARG A 140 -2.99 9.95 16.00
CA ARG A 140 -2.47 10.48 17.27
C ARG A 140 -0.96 10.34 17.41
N ILE A 141 -0.39 9.20 17.00
CA ILE A 141 1.06 9.00 17.03
C ILE A 141 1.76 9.93 16.03
N PHE A 142 1.17 10.11 14.85
CA PHE A 142 1.69 11.02 13.84
C PHE A 142 1.66 12.48 14.34
N GLU A 143 0.57 12.91 14.99
CA GLU A 143 0.47 14.21 15.66
C GLU A 143 1.54 14.40 16.73
N ASP A 144 1.73 13.41 17.61
CA ASP A 144 2.77 13.43 18.66
C ASP A 144 4.17 13.63 18.03
N ALA A 145 4.45 12.97 16.91
CA ALA A 145 5.72 13.09 16.19
C ALA A 145 5.85 14.44 15.46
N ALA A 146 4.77 14.92 14.86
CA ALA A 146 4.73 16.19 14.14
C ALA A 146 4.88 17.39 15.07
N ALA A 147 4.36 17.33 16.30
CA ALA A 147 4.47 18.41 17.29
C ALA A 147 5.93 18.72 17.68
N GLY A 148 6.85 17.77 17.49
CA GLY A 148 8.28 17.97 17.70
C GLY A 148 8.98 18.75 16.58
N ILE A 149 8.30 18.98 15.45
CA ILE A 149 8.87 19.62 14.26
C ILE A 149 8.40 21.08 14.26
N ALA A 150 9.31 21.99 14.59
CA ALA A 150 9.02 23.42 14.59
C ALA A 150 8.66 23.93 13.18
N ASP A 151 7.69 24.85 13.11
CA ASP A 151 7.28 25.58 11.90
C ASP A 151 6.83 24.71 10.71
N ALA A 152 6.38 23.49 10.97
CA ALA A 152 5.72 22.65 9.98
C ALA A 152 4.29 23.13 9.75
N HIS A 153 4.03 23.72 8.58
CA HIS A 153 2.71 24.21 8.18
C HIS A 153 2.09 23.39 7.06
N PHE A 154 2.87 22.50 6.43
CA PHE A 154 2.43 21.71 5.29
C PHE A 154 2.40 20.21 5.59
N LEU A 155 1.35 19.54 5.14
CA LEU A 155 1.22 18.08 5.20
C LEU A 155 1.21 17.50 3.78
N VAL A 156 2.19 16.64 3.48
CA VAL A 156 2.32 15.98 2.20
C VAL A 156 1.47 14.71 2.17
N GLN A 157 0.68 14.55 1.11
CA GLN A 157 -0.15 13.36 0.88
C GLN A 157 0.05 12.80 -0.53
N GLY A 158 0.11 11.47 -0.63
CA GLY A 158 0.18 10.75 -1.90
C GLY A 158 -1.18 10.56 -2.58
N THR A 159 -2.10 11.53 -2.47
CA THR A 159 -3.44 11.46 -3.09
C THR A 159 -3.31 11.35 -4.61
N LEU A 160 -4.03 10.41 -5.24
CA LEU A 160 -3.97 10.18 -6.68
C LEU A 160 -5.19 10.75 -7.43
N TYR A 161 -5.11 10.83 -8.75
CA TYR A 161 -6.21 11.33 -9.58
C TYR A 161 -7.52 10.53 -9.46
N PRO A 162 -7.50 9.18 -9.41
CA PRO A 162 -8.73 8.41 -9.13
C PRO A 162 -9.43 8.83 -7.83
N ASP A 163 -8.67 9.17 -6.78
CA ASP A 163 -9.24 9.60 -5.50
C ASP A 163 -9.97 10.95 -5.60
N VAL A 164 -9.44 11.86 -6.41
CA VAL A 164 -10.05 13.17 -6.69
C VAL A 164 -11.34 13.02 -7.50
N ILE A 165 -11.35 12.12 -8.50
CA ILE A 165 -12.56 11.85 -9.30
C ILE A 165 -13.66 11.26 -8.40
N GLU A 166 -13.31 10.27 -7.59
CA GLU A 166 -14.26 9.61 -6.70
C GLU A 166 -14.85 10.59 -5.67
N SER A 167 -14.03 11.46 -5.08
CA SER A 167 -14.49 12.47 -4.11
C SER A 167 -15.34 13.60 -4.73
N GLY A 168 -15.22 13.85 -6.05
CA GLY A 168 -16.01 14.88 -6.76
C GLY A 168 -17.47 14.49 -7.06
N THR A 169 -17.87 13.23 -6.85
CA THR A 169 -19.24 12.76 -7.14
C THR A 169 -20.15 12.86 -5.90
N LYS A 170 -21.33 13.48 -6.07
CA LYS A 170 -22.27 13.80 -4.95
C LYS A 170 -22.74 12.61 -4.11
N ASP A 171 -22.62 11.38 -4.63
CA ASP A 171 -23.04 10.15 -3.94
C ASP A 171 -21.90 9.51 -3.10
N ALA A 172 -20.64 9.95 -3.27
CA ALA A 172 -19.47 9.39 -2.58
C ALA A 172 -19.27 9.93 -1.15
N ALA A 173 -19.97 11.01 -0.77
CA ALA A 173 -19.83 11.66 0.54
C ALA A 173 -20.20 10.76 1.74
N LYS A 174 -20.88 9.63 1.51
CA LYS A 174 -21.20 8.64 2.57
C LYS A 174 -20.26 7.43 2.61
N ILE A 175 -19.39 7.26 1.61
CA ILE A 175 -18.64 6.01 1.40
C ILE A 175 -17.15 6.13 1.78
N LYS A 176 -16.59 7.35 1.89
CA LYS A 176 -15.15 7.53 2.15
C LYS A 176 -14.83 8.33 3.41
N SER A 177 -15.05 7.73 4.58
CA SER A 177 -14.31 8.09 5.80
C SER A 177 -12.90 7.47 5.86
N HIS A 178 -12.54 6.57 4.94
CA HIS A 178 -11.45 5.61 5.21
C HIS A 178 -10.37 5.39 4.16
N HIS A 179 -10.29 6.17 3.08
CA HIS A 179 -9.14 6.04 2.16
C HIS A 179 -8.62 7.41 1.74
N ASN A 180 -7.34 7.63 2.04
CA ASN A 180 -6.56 8.88 2.04
C ASN A 180 -6.96 9.86 3.15
N VAL A 181 -6.48 9.58 4.36
CA VAL A 181 -6.57 10.42 5.56
C VAL A 181 -7.84 11.28 5.66
N GLY A 182 -9.01 10.68 5.40
CA GLY A 182 -10.33 11.26 5.68
C GLY A 182 -10.63 11.32 7.19
N GLY A 183 -9.58 11.46 8.00
CA GLY A 183 -9.61 11.40 9.45
C GLY A 183 -8.58 12.33 10.09
N LEU A 184 -7.95 13.26 9.35
CA LEU A 184 -7.29 14.39 10.02
C LEU A 184 -8.39 15.04 10.87
N PRO A 185 -8.23 15.11 12.20
CA PRO A 185 -9.27 15.69 13.03
C PRO A 185 -9.43 17.17 12.64
N GLU A 186 -10.65 17.69 12.79
CA GLU A 186 -11.04 19.03 12.30
C GLU A 186 -10.20 20.17 12.90
N ASP A 187 -9.40 19.87 13.92
CA ASP A 187 -8.49 20.75 14.64
C ASP A 187 -7.04 20.76 14.09
N MET A 188 -6.76 20.12 12.94
CA MET A 188 -5.43 20.17 12.31
C MET A 188 -5.23 21.38 11.39
N ASP A 189 -4.33 22.29 11.79
CA ASP A 189 -3.96 23.52 11.09
C ASP A 189 -2.89 23.34 9.98
N PHE A 190 -2.95 22.26 9.19
CA PHE A 190 -2.00 22.02 8.08
C PHE A 190 -2.57 22.40 6.71
N LEU A 191 -1.72 23.00 5.87
CA LEU A 191 -1.97 23.17 4.44
C LEU A 191 -1.55 21.90 3.69
N LEU A 192 -2.45 21.34 2.86
CA LEU A 192 -2.16 20.10 2.13
C LEU A 192 -1.27 20.34 0.90
N VAL A 193 -0.29 19.46 0.72
CA VAL A 193 0.55 19.36 -0.48
C VAL A 193 0.31 17.99 -1.10
N GLU A 194 -0.41 17.95 -2.22
CA GLU A 194 -0.84 16.72 -2.89
C GLU A 194 -0.20 16.61 -4.29
N PRO A 195 1.10 16.29 -4.39
CA PRO A 195 1.84 16.44 -5.65
C PRO A 195 1.46 15.39 -6.69
N LEU A 196 0.79 14.30 -6.30
CA LEU A 196 0.40 13.19 -7.18
C LEU A 196 -1.07 13.27 -7.63
N ARG A 197 -1.80 14.33 -7.24
CA ARG A 197 -3.26 14.44 -7.41
C ARG A 197 -3.76 14.38 -8.85
N ASN A 198 -2.88 14.56 -9.83
CA ASN A 198 -3.20 14.54 -11.26
C ASN A 198 -2.64 13.30 -11.97
N LEU A 199 -2.12 12.32 -11.22
CA LEU A 199 -1.46 11.13 -11.77
C LEU A 199 -2.27 9.86 -11.51
N PHE A 200 -2.22 8.95 -12.48
CA PHE A 200 -2.62 7.56 -12.33
C PHE A 200 -1.49 6.71 -11.71
N LYS A 201 -1.84 5.50 -11.26
CA LYS A 201 -0.95 4.63 -10.49
C LYS A 201 0.30 4.19 -11.27
N ASP A 202 0.14 3.95 -12.57
CA ASP A 202 1.22 3.63 -13.51
C ASP A 202 2.17 4.81 -13.75
N GLU A 203 1.62 6.03 -13.84
CA GLU A 203 2.40 7.27 -13.92
C GLU A 203 3.20 7.50 -12.62
N VAL A 204 2.58 7.31 -11.45
CA VAL A 204 3.26 7.41 -10.15
C VAL A 204 4.45 6.46 -10.07
N ARG A 205 4.30 5.23 -10.56
CA ARG A 205 5.42 4.26 -10.62
C ARG A 205 6.55 4.77 -11.52
N SER A 206 6.19 5.28 -12.69
CA SER A 206 7.15 5.82 -13.65
C SER A 206 7.90 7.04 -13.08
N VAL A 207 7.20 7.95 -12.39
CA VAL A 207 7.79 9.07 -11.66
C VAL A 207 8.75 8.56 -10.57
N GLY A 208 8.35 7.55 -9.80
CA GLY A 208 9.20 6.95 -8.78
C GLY A 208 10.52 6.41 -9.34
N SER A 209 10.47 5.71 -10.47
CA SER A 209 11.67 5.22 -11.16
C SER A 209 12.54 6.36 -11.69
N GLU A 210 11.96 7.43 -12.26
CA GLU A 210 12.72 8.60 -12.73
C GLU A 210 13.39 9.38 -11.58
N LEU A 211 12.76 9.42 -10.39
CA LEU A 211 13.33 9.98 -9.16
C LEU A 211 14.40 9.08 -8.52
N GLY A 212 14.71 7.92 -9.12
CA GLY A 212 15.74 7.01 -8.65
C GLY A 212 15.33 6.16 -7.44
N LEU A 213 14.02 6.00 -7.16
CA LEU A 213 13.58 5.08 -6.14
C LEU A 213 13.87 3.62 -6.55
N PRO A 214 14.27 2.75 -5.61
CA PRO A 214 14.47 1.34 -5.89
C PRO A 214 13.23 0.67 -6.47
N ASP A 215 13.42 -0.23 -7.44
CA ASP A 215 12.34 -1.00 -8.07
C ASP A 215 11.48 -1.76 -7.03
N GLU A 216 12.10 -2.23 -5.93
CA GLU A 216 11.43 -2.93 -4.83
C GLU A 216 10.41 -2.06 -4.06
N ILE A 217 10.54 -0.74 -4.13
CA ILE A 217 9.58 0.21 -3.56
C ILE A 217 8.52 0.57 -4.60
N VAL A 218 8.95 0.86 -5.82
CA VAL A 218 8.08 1.30 -6.92
C VAL A 218 7.06 0.21 -7.30
N TRP A 219 7.53 -1.03 -7.43
CA TRP A 219 6.70 -2.17 -7.86
C TRP A 219 6.11 -2.95 -6.70
N ARG A 220 6.23 -2.44 -5.47
CA ARG A 220 5.67 -3.07 -4.27
C ARG A 220 4.16 -3.25 -4.43
N GLN A 221 3.69 -4.45 -4.14
CA GLN A 221 2.26 -4.74 -4.12
C GLN A 221 1.55 -3.91 -3.05
N PRO A 222 0.31 -3.43 -3.31
CA PRO A 222 -0.47 -2.67 -2.36
C PRO A 222 -0.54 -3.34 -0.99
N PHE A 223 -0.46 -2.53 0.05
CA PHE A 223 -0.62 -2.96 1.44
C PHE A 223 -1.70 -2.11 2.10
N PRO A 224 -2.69 -2.71 2.78
CA PRO A 224 -3.79 -1.96 3.38
C PRO A 224 -3.27 -1.06 4.50
N GLY A 225 -3.89 0.09 4.72
CA GLY A 225 -3.53 1.01 5.82
C GLY A 225 -3.52 0.36 7.20
N PRO A 226 -4.53 -0.46 7.57
CA PRO A 226 -4.51 -1.27 8.79
C PRO A 226 -3.46 -2.40 8.82
N GLY A 227 -2.73 -2.61 7.73
CA GLY A 227 -1.72 -3.64 7.56
C GLY A 227 -2.24 -5.05 7.79
N LEU A 228 -1.48 -5.83 8.56
CA LEU A 228 -1.84 -7.20 8.94
C LEU A 228 -3.11 -7.26 9.82
N GLY A 229 -3.58 -6.15 10.39
CA GLY A 229 -4.77 -6.12 11.24
C GLY A 229 -6.06 -6.58 10.56
N VAL A 230 -6.15 -6.48 9.23
CA VAL A 230 -7.28 -6.97 8.39
C VAL A 230 -6.96 -8.29 7.67
N ARG A 231 -5.78 -8.86 7.93
CA ARG A 231 -5.38 -10.19 7.43
C ARG A 231 -5.34 -11.24 8.53
N ILE A 232 -5.52 -10.81 9.78
CA ILE A 232 -5.72 -11.66 10.94
C ILE A 232 -7.21 -11.58 11.28
N ILE A 233 -7.93 -12.66 11.02
CA ILE A 233 -9.36 -12.73 11.36
C ILE A 233 -9.46 -12.86 12.88
N GLY A 234 -10.33 -12.07 13.50
CA GLY A 234 -10.46 -12.00 14.94
C GLY A 234 -9.40 -11.11 15.60
N GLU A 235 -8.93 -11.51 16.78
CA GLU A 235 -8.07 -10.68 17.64
C GLU A 235 -6.60 -10.62 17.14
N VAL A 236 -6.04 -9.41 17.15
CA VAL A 236 -4.67 -9.13 16.72
C VAL A 236 -3.75 -9.06 17.93
N THR A 237 -2.78 -9.97 18.00
CA THR A 237 -1.80 -10.07 19.10
C THR A 237 -0.38 -10.18 18.53
N PRO A 238 0.67 -9.92 19.34
CA PRO A 238 2.05 -10.11 18.89
C PRO A 238 2.33 -11.52 18.34
N GLU A 239 1.72 -12.54 18.94
CA GLU A 239 1.86 -13.94 18.50
C GLU A 239 1.19 -14.16 17.13
N THR A 240 -0.04 -13.69 16.93
CA THR A 240 -0.74 -13.87 15.65
C THR A 240 -0.09 -13.09 14.52
N VAL A 241 0.44 -11.90 14.82
CA VAL A 241 1.24 -11.12 13.87
C VAL A 241 2.53 -11.84 13.50
N SER A 242 3.29 -12.36 14.47
CA SER A 242 4.55 -13.07 14.19
C SER A 242 4.33 -14.29 13.30
N VAL A 243 3.30 -15.10 13.57
CA VAL A 243 2.91 -16.25 12.73
C VAL A 243 2.56 -15.80 11.32
N LEU A 244 1.74 -14.76 11.19
CA LEU A 244 1.33 -14.27 9.87
C LEU A 244 2.48 -13.64 9.09
N GLN A 245 3.37 -12.90 9.73
CA GLN A 245 4.56 -12.31 9.11
C GLN A 245 5.49 -13.38 8.53
N ALA A 246 5.72 -14.47 9.26
CA ALA A 246 6.53 -15.59 8.78
C ALA A 246 5.88 -16.28 7.57
N ALA A 247 4.58 -16.57 7.64
CA ALA A 247 3.85 -17.17 6.53
C ALA A 247 3.79 -16.26 5.29
N ASP A 248 3.54 -14.96 5.47
CA ASP A 248 3.51 -13.97 4.39
C ASP A 248 4.87 -13.77 3.73
N SER A 249 5.98 -13.83 4.49
CA SER A 249 7.34 -13.81 3.93
C SER A 249 7.56 -14.94 2.93
N ILE A 250 7.17 -16.17 3.31
CA ILE A 250 7.29 -17.35 2.44
C ILE A 250 6.45 -17.18 1.17
N VAL A 251 5.20 -16.69 1.29
CA VAL A 251 4.36 -16.43 0.10
C VAL A 251 5.05 -15.44 -0.84
N ARG A 252 5.56 -14.32 -0.32
CA ARG A 252 6.22 -13.31 -1.15
C ARG A 252 7.51 -13.83 -1.78
N GLU A 253 8.35 -14.52 -1.02
CA GLU A 253 9.59 -15.13 -1.51
C GLU A 253 9.34 -16.11 -2.66
N GLU A 254 8.32 -16.96 -2.54
CA GLU A 254 8.01 -17.97 -3.55
C GLU A 254 7.39 -17.36 -4.81
N ILE A 255 6.52 -16.36 -4.66
CA ILE A 255 6.00 -15.58 -5.81
C ILE A 255 7.15 -14.86 -6.54
N SER A 256 8.08 -14.28 -5.80
CA SER A 256 9.29 -13.64 -6.33
C SER A 256 10.18 -14.61 -7.09
N ALA A 257 10.50 -15.75 -6.47
CA ALA A 257 11.33 -16.79 -7.07
C ALA A 257 10.70 -17.40 -8.34
N ALA A 258 9.36 -17.38 -8.44
CA ALA A 258 8.63 -17.79 -9.65
C ALA A 258 8.58 -16.72 -10.75
N GLY A 259 9.06 -15.50 -10.49
CA GLY A 259 9.03 -14.38 -11.44
C GLY A 259 7.65 -13.77 -11.66
N LEU A 260 6.68 -14.03 -10.76
CA LEU A 260 5.27 -13.67 -10.94
C LEU A 260 4.90 -12.31 -10.34
N GLU A 261 5.84 -11.58 -9.74
CA GLU A 261 5.58 -10.31 -9.04
C GLU A 261 4.93 -9.24 -9.90
N ARG A 262 5.25 -9.21 -11.20
CA ARG A 262 4.69 -8.23 -12.14
C ARG A 262 3.36 -8.66 -12.75
N GLU A 263 3.04 -9.96 -12.69
CA GLU A 263 1.81 -10.53 -13.22
C GLU A 263 0.69 -10.54 -12.18
N ILE A 264 1.06 -10.72 -10.91
CA ILE A 264 0.12 -10.77 -9.79
C ILE A 264 -0.05 -9.39 -9.18
N TRP A 265 -1.30 -8.93 -9.10
CA TRP A 265 -1.65 -7.64 -8.51
C TRP A 265 -1.33 -7.63 -7.01
N GLN A 266 -1.76 -8.67 -6.29
CA GLN A 266 -1.52 -8.82 -4.87
C GLN A 266 -1.49 -10.30 -4.49
N ALA A 267 -0.49 -10.71 -3.70
CA ALA A 267 -0.36 -12.03 -3.09
C ALA A 267 0.03 -11.88 -1.61
N PHE A 268 -0.67 -12.59 -0.73
CA PHE A 268 -0.45 -12.50 0.72
C PHE A 268 -1.01 -13.70 1.46
N ALA A 269 -0.57 -13.85 2.71
CA ALA A 269 -1.17 -14.79 3.66
C ALA A 269 -2.29 -14.13 4.49
N VAL A 270 -3.24 -14.94 4.94
CA VAL A 270 -4.32 -14.61 5.87
C VAL A 270 -4.33 -15.65 7.00
N LEU A 271 -4.47 -15.20 8.24
CA LEU A 271 -4.53 -16.03 9.43
C LEU A 271 -5.98 -16.07 9.97
N PRO A 272 -6.75 -17.14 9.72
CA PRO A 272 -8.11 -17.26 10.24
C PRO A 272 -8.14 -17.64 11.73
N ASP A 273 -9.19 -17.24 12.44
CA ASP A 273 -9.40 -17.64 13.84
C ASP A 273 -10.06 -19.02 13.99
N ILE A 274 -9.40 -20.02 13.39
CA ILE A 274 -9.79 -21.43 13.53
C ILE A 274 -8.55 -22.27 13.81
N ARG A 275 -8.78 -23.45 14.39
CA ARG A 275 -7.75 -24.46 14.59
C ARG A 275 -8.08 -25.69 13.77
N SER A 276 -7.05 -26.40 13.35
CA SER A 276 -7.16 -27.60 12.53
C SER A 276 -6.36 -28.75 13.13
N VAL A 277 -6.87 -29.96 12.95
CA VAL A 277 -6.13 -31.18 13.31
C VAL A 277 -5.11 -31.51 12.22
N GLY A 278 -3.94 -31.94 12.65
CA GLY A 278 -2.87 -32.42 11.77
C GLY A 278 -2.07 -33.54 12.42
N VAL A 279 -1.13 -34.10 11.67
CA VAL A 279 -0.12 -35.03 12.18
C VAL A 279 1.23 -34.52 11.69
N MET A 280 2.13 -34.21 12.62
CA MET A 280 3.48 -33.73 12.33
C MET A 280 4.45 -34.51 13.21
N GLY A 281 5.47 -35.15 12.62
CA GLY A 281 6.47 -35.93 13.36
C GLY A 281 5.87 -37.04 14.24
N ASP A 282 4.89 -37.78 13.72
CA ASP A 282 4.12 -38.84 14.42
C ASP A 282 3.24 -38.39 15.61
N GLU A 283 3.18 -37.09 15.91
CA GLU A 283 2.30 -36.53 16.94
C GLU A 283 1.09 -35.82 16.35
N ARG A 284 -0.05 -35.90 17.05
CA ARG A 284 -1.26 -35.17 16.67
C ARG A 284 -1.11 -33.70 17.04
N THR A 285 -1.35 -32.83 16.07
CA THR A 285 -1.27 -31.37 16.26
C THR A 285 -2.63 -30.71 16.18
N TYR A 286 -2.80 -29.60 16.89
CA TYR A 286 -3.96 -28.72 16.82
C TYR A 286 -3.52 -27.27 16.66
N ALA A 287 -3.28 -26.87 15.42
CA ALA A 287 -2.60 -25.63 15.03
C ALA A 287 -3.48 -24.76 14.13
N ARG A 288 -3.05 -23.55 13.77
CA ARG A 288 -3.81 -22.66 12.89
C ARG A 288 -3.57 -23.05 11.42
N PRO A 289 -4.57 -22.93 10.53
CA PRO A 289 -4.32 -22.94 9.09
C PRO A 289 -3.84 -21.57 8.62
N ILE A 290 -3.19 -21.51 7.46
CA ILE A 290 -2.93 -20.29 6.70
C ILE A 290 -3.73 -20.33 5.40
N ILE A 291 -4.33 -19.22 5.01
CA ILE A 291 -4.96 -19.07 3.70
C ILE A 291 -4.05 -18.20 2.84
N ILE A 292 -3.67 -18.70 1.67
CA ILE A 292 -2.97 -17.92 0.66
C ILE A 292 -4.03 -17.24 -0.22
N ARG A 293 -3.88 -15.94 -0.42
CA ARG A 293 -4.70 -15.14 -1.32
C ARG A 293 -3.80 -14.55 -2.40
N ALA A 294 -4.12 -14.80 -3.67
CA ALA A 294 -3.44 -14.13 -4.78
C ALA A 294 -4.45 -13.77 -5.86
N VAL A 295 -4.38 -12.54 -6.37
CA VAL A 295 -5.33 -12.01 -7.34
C VAL A 295 -4.63 -11.30 -8.49
N THR A 296 -5.25 -11.35 -9.66
CA THR A 296 -4.92 -10.54 -10.83
C THR A 296 -6.03 -9.52 -11.05
N SER A 297 -5.67 -8.27 -11.30
CA SER A 297 -6.61 -7.18 -11.49
C SER A 297 -5.97 -6.08 -12.35
N GLU A 298 -6.79 -5.37 -13.12
CA GLU A 298 -6.37 -4.18 -13.88
C GLU A 298 -6.63 -2.89 -13.10
N ASP A 299 -7.73 -2.82 -12.34
CA ASP A 299 -8.24 -1.59 -11.72
C ASP A 299 -8.62 -1.73 -10.23
N ALA A 300 -8.39 -2.90 -9.63
CA ALA A 300 -8.85 -3.32 -8.31
C ALA A 300 -10.38 -3.27 -8.08
N MET A 301 -11.19 -2.81 -9.03
CA MET A 301 -12.66 -2.81 -8.95
C MET A 301 -13.20 -4.21 -9.20
N THR A 302 -12.61 -4.92 -10.16
CA THR A 302 -12.81 -6.36 -10.36
C THR A 302 -11.48 -7.10 -10.25
N ALA A 303 -11.49 -8.27 -9.64
CA ALA A 303 -10.27 -9.06 -9.49
C ALA A 303 -10.60 -10.55 -9.61
N ASP A 304 -9.75 -11.28 -10.33
CA ASP A 304 -9.86 -12.72 -10.42
C ASP A 304 -8.74 -13.37 -9.59
N TRP A 305 -8.98 -14.56 -9.07
CA TRP A 305 -7.94 -15.29 -8.33
C TRP A 305 -6.86 -15.78 -9.30
N ALA A 306 -5.59 -15.72 -8.89
CA ALA A 306 -4.47 -16.08 -9.75
C ALA A 306 -4.37 -17.60 -9.95
N ARG A 307 -4.22 -18.08 -11.19
CA ARG A 307 -4.06 -19.53 -11.45
C ARG A 307 -2.59 -19.92 -11.22
N LEU A 308 -2.17 -19.89 -9.96
CA LEU A 308 -0.80 -20.24 -9.58
C LEU A 308 -0.49 -21.70 -9.97
N PRO A 309 0.72 -21.99 -10.48
CA PRO A 309 1.13 -23.36 -10.76
C PRO A 309 0.97 -24.25 -9.51
N TYR A 310 0.47 -25.48 -9.69
CA TYR A 310 0.26 -26.39 -8.56
C TYR A 310 1.56 -26.68 -7.80
N ASP A 311 2.68 -26.82 -8.50
CA ASP A 311 4.00 -27.02 -7.89
C ASP A 311 4.42 -25.83 -7.00
N LEU A 312 4.04 -24.61 -7.39
CA LEU A 312 4.30 -23.40 -6.59
C LEU A 312 3.43 -23.39 -5.32
N LEU A 313 2.14 -23.77 -5.44
CA LEU A 313 1.25 -23.92 -4.29
C LEU A 313 1.74 -25.01 -3.32
N GLU A 314 2.21 -26.15 -3.84
CA GLU A 314 2.80 -27.23 -3.03
C GLU A 314 4.06 -26.78 -2.30
N LYS A 315 4.94 -26.03 -2.99
CA LYS A 315 6.16 -25.48 -2.39
C LYS A 315 5.85 -24.50 -1.26
N MET A 316 4.96 -23.53 -1.50
CA MET A 316 4.51 -22.61 -0.44
C MET A 316 3.88 -23.35 0.72
N SER A 317 2.97 -24.31 0.45
CA SER A 317 2.32 -25.11 1.49
C SER A 317 3.34 -25.88 2.34
N SER A 318 4.32 -26.50 1.70
CA SER A 318 5.34 -27.30 2.37
C SER A 318 6.24 -26.43 3.25
N ARG A 319 6.70 -25.29 2.73
CA ARG A 319 7.52 -24.34 3.49
C ARG A 319 6.75 -23.77 4.68
N ILE A 320 5.52 -23.28 4.47
CA ILE A 320 4.70 -22.71 5.55
C ILE A 320 4.47 -23.72 6.68
N ILE A 321 4.14 -24.98 6.37
CA ILE A 321 3.88 -26.00 7.40
C ILE A 321 5.16 -26.39 8.17
N ASN A 322 6.31 -26.43 7.50
CA ASN A 322 7.56 -26.90 8.11
C ASN A 322 8.37 -25.80 8.79
N GLU A 323 8.25 -24.55 8.34
CA GLU A 323 9.06 -23.41 8.79
C GLU A 323 8.31 -22.49 9.77
N VAL A 324 6.97 -22.50 9.77
CA VAL A 324 6.15 -21.59 10.61
C VAL A 324 5.56 -22.34 11.79
N ASP A 325 6.09 -22.06 12.98
CA ASP A 325 5.58 -22.62 14.23
C ASP A 325 4.10 -22.30 14.45
N GLY A 326 3.33 -23.30 14.87
CA GLY A 326 1.90 -23.14 15.14
C GLY A 326 0.99 -23.20 13.90
N VAL A 327 1.54 -23.51 12.72
CA VAL A 327 0.78 -23.77 11.49
C VAL A 327 0.83 -25.25 11.11
N ASN A 328 -0.28 -25.82 10.65
CA ASN A 328 -0.33 -27.23 10.23
C ASN A 328 -1.19 -27.52 9.01
N ARG A 329 -1.66 -26.47 8.33
CA ARG A 329 -2.52 -26.59 7.15
C ARG A 329 -2.43 -25.31 6.33
N VAL A 330 -2.49 -25.47 5.01
CA VAL A 330 -2.57 -24.35 4.07
C VAL A 330 -3.78 -24.54 3.16
N ALA A 331 -4.47 -23.45 2.86
CA ALA A 331 -5.55 -23.38 1.88
C ALA A 331 -5.28 -22.26 0.87
N TYR A 332 -5.91 -22.32 -0.30
CA TYR A 332 -5.80 -21.28 -1.32
C TYR A 332 -7.19 -20.73 -1.65
N ASP A 333 -7.33 -19.41 -1.60
CA ASP A 333 -8.61 -18.73 -1.86
C ASP A 333 -8.84 -18.52 -3.37
N ILE A 334 -9.80 -19.27 -3.90
CA ILE A 334 -10.22 -19.29 -5.31
C ILE A 334 -11.48 -18.46 -5.58
N THR A 335 -11.79 -17.49 -4.71
CA THR A 335 -12.99 -16.64 -4.83
C THR A 335 -12.68 -15.36 -5.59
N SER A 336 -13.34 -15.09 -6.72
CA SER A 336 -13.18 -13.83 -7.45
C SER A 336 -13.91 -12.67 -6.74
N LYS A 337 -13.55 -11.43 -7.09
CA LYS A 337 -14.27 -10.20 -6.72
C LYS A 337 -15.07 -9.74 -7.93
N PRO A 338 -16.42 -9.80 -7.91
CA PRO A 338 -17.32 -10.40 -6.90
C PRO A 338 -17.41 -11.95 -6.97
N PRO A 339 -17.97 -12.66 -5.94
CA PRO A 339 -18.69 -12.13 -4.77
C PRO A 339 -17.81 -11.78 -3.57
N GLY A 340 -16.55 -12.21 -3.56
CA GLY A 340 -15.62 -11.88 -2.48
C GLY A 340 -15.03 -10.47 -2.63
N THR A 341 -14.15 -10.12 -1.69
CA THR A 341 -13.24 -8.97 -1.78
C THR A 341 -11.80 -9.47 -1.95
N ILE A 342 -10.84 -8.55 -2.13
CA ILE A 342 -9.41 -8.94 -2.21
C ILE A 342 -8.92 -9.34 -0.82
N GLU A 343 -9.05 -8.43 0.15
CA GLU A 343 -8.82 -8.69 1.58
C GLU A 343 -10.00 -9.47 2.18
N TRP A 344 -9.76 -10.16 3.29
CA TRP A 344 -10.79 -10.96 4.00
C TRP A 344 -11.61 -10.16 5.02
N GLU A 345 -11.13 -8.98 5.41
CA GLU A 345 -11.75 -8.01 6.33
C GLU A 345 -11.51 -6.57 5.87
#